data_AF-A0A0B3ADQ4-F1
#
_entry.id   AF-A0A0B3ADQ4-F1
#
_cell.length_a   1.000
_cell.length_b   1.000
_cell.length_c   1.000
_cell.angle_alpha   90.00
_cell.angle_beta   90.00
_cell.angle_gamma   90.00
#
_symmetry.space_group_name_H-M   'P 1'
#
loop_
_entity.id
_entity.type
_entity.pdbx_description
1 polymer ?
#
loop_
_entity_poly.entity_id
_entity_poly.type
_entity_poly.pdbx_seq_one_letter_code
_entity_poly.pdbx_strand_id
1 'polypeptide(L)' 'MKKEKISGLTAVYRKVKEGYIAYVEEIPGVNTQGDNLKEAKENLLDALRLVLEVNREMAEKEISGHDVLKEKISIDL' A
#
# COMPACT_ATOMS: atom_id res chain seq x y z
N MET A 1 -20.99 0.24 -19.38
CA MET A 1 -20.10 1.19 -18.68
C MET A 1 -18.74 0.53 -18.52
N LYS A 2 -17.71 1.08 -19.15
CA LYS A 2 -16.32 0.61 -18.97
C LYS A 2 -15.91 0.84 -17.51
N LYS A 3 -15.67 -0.23 -16.76
CA LYS A 3 -14.77 -0.16 -15.61
C LYS A 3 -13.43 -0.67 -16.13
N GLU A 4 -12.60 0.26 -16.58
CA GLU A 4 -11.26 -0.03 -17.09
C GLU A 4 -10.25 0.00 -15.94
N LYS A 5 -9.35 -0.99 -16.03
CA LYS A 5 -7.98 -1.08 -15.50
C LYS A 5 -7.82 -1.42 -14.03
N ILE A 6 -7.27 -2.59 -13.78
CA ILE A 6 -6.87 -2.97 -12.44
C ILE A 6 -5.37 -2.74 -12.31
N SER A 7 -5.14 -1.58 -11.74
CA SER A 7 -3.88 -1.06 -11.26
C SER A 7 -4.25 -0.12 -10.12
N GLY A 8 -4.49 -0.63 -8.93
CA GLY A 8 -4.94 0.23 -7.83
C GLY A 8 -5.02 -0.52 -6.52
N LEU A 9 -4.19 -0.11 -5.57
CA LEU A 9 -4.37 -0.45 -4.16
C LEU A 9 -5.61 0.29 -3.65
N THR A 10 -6.40 -0.38 -2.81
CA THR A 10 -7.65 0.14 -2.25
C THR A 10 -7.41 0.63 -0.83
N ALA A 11 -7.51 1.94 -0.63
CA ALA A 11 -7.47 2.54 0.69
C ALA A 11 -8.85 2.50 1.36
N VAL A 12 -8.93 1.91 2.55
CA VAL A 12 -10.12 1.89 3.39
C VAL A 12 -9.97 2.92 4.50
N TYR A 13 -10.99 3.76 4.70
CA TYR A 13 -11.05 4.73 5.79
C TYR A 13 -12.31 4.49 6.62
N ARG A 14 -12.15 4.21 7.91
CA ARG A 14 -13.27 4.00 8.83
C ARG A 14 -13.30 5.10 9.88
N LYS A 15 -14.42 5.85 9.94
CA LYS A 15 -14.67 6.81 11.00
C LYS A 15 -14.82 6.08 12.34
N VAL A 16 -14.13 6.55 13.37
CA VAL A 16 -14.22 6.10 14.76
C VAL A 16 -14.43 7.31 15.68
N LYS A 17 -14.66 7.07 16.98
CA LYS A 17 -14.88 8.16 17.95
C LYS A 17 -13.68 9.10 18.03
N GLU A 18 -12.48 8.55 17.92
CA GLU A 18 -11.19 9.23 18.05
C GLU A 18 -10.67 9.82 16.72
N GLY A 19 -11.40 9.71 15.61
CA GLY A 19 -10.93 10.20 14.31
C GLY A 19 -11.24 9.22 13.18
N TYR A 20 -10.22 8.82 12.44
CA TYR A 20 -10.28 7.83 11.37
C TYR A 20 -9.16 6.82 11.53
N ILE A 21 -9.48 5.55 11.36
CA ILE A 21 -8.47 4.52 11.07
C ILE A 21 -8.43 4.28 9.56
N ALA A 22 -7.26 3.94 9.04
CA ALA A 22 -7.07 3.69 7.62
C ALA A 22 -6.14 2.50 7.37
N TYR A 23 -6.36 1.77 6.27
CA TYR A 23 -5.51 0.67 5.84
C TYR A 23 -5.62 0.43 4.32
N VAL A 24 -4.68 -0.34 3.76
CA VAL A 24 -4.73 -0.81 2.36
C VAL A 24 -5.22 -2.25 2.34
N GLU A 25 -6.32 -2.52 1.64
CA GLU A 25 -6.98 -3.83 1.62
C GLU A 25 -6.04 -4.95 1.14
N GLU A 26 -5.21 -4.66 0.14
CA GLU A 26 -4.33 -5.62 -0.50
C GLU A 26 -2.95 -5.75 0.16
N ILE A 27 -2.59 -4.85 1.10
CA ILE A 27 -1.26 -4.84 1.72
C ILE A 27 -1.36 -4.94 3.24
N PRO A 28 -1.19 -6.15 3.81
CA PRO A 28 -1.08 -6.34 5.24
C PRO A 28 0.00 -5.46 5.86
N GLY A 29 -0.28 -4.91 7.04
CA GLY A 29 0.68 -4.09 7.78
C GLY A 29 0.65 -2.60 7.45
N VAL A 30 0.01 -2.17 6.35
CA VAL A 30 -0.21 -0.74 6.08
C VAL A 30 -1.46 -0.28 6.82
N ASN A 31 -1.28 0.19 8.05
CA ASN A 31 -2.36 0.69 8.91
C ASN A 31 -1.97 2.01 9.56
N THR A 32 -2.90 2.97 9.60
CA THR A 32 -2.69 4.27 10.24
C THR A 32 -3.95 4.78 10.93
N GLN A 33 -3.80 5.87 11.68
CA GLN A 33 -4.89 6.63 12.28
C GLN A 33 -4.62 8.13 12.05
N GLY A 34 -5.68 8.94 12.05
CA GLY A 34 -5.59 10.41 12.11
C GLY A 34 -6.84 11.01 12.73
N ASP A 35 -6.73 12.22 13.29
CA ASP A 35 -7.84 12.91 13.96
C ASP A 35 -8.95 13.26 12.97
N ASN A 36 -8.57 13.44 11.69
CA ASN A 36 -9.46 13.75 10.58
C ASN A 36 -9.10 12.97 9.30
N LEU A 37 -9.97 13.04 8.29
CA LEU A 37 -9.81 12.27 7.05
C LEU A 37 -8.58 12.70 6.24
N LYS A 38 -8.21 13.99 6.26
CA LYS A 38 -7.04 14.49 5.53
C LYS A 38 -5.77 13.90 6.14
N GLU A 39 -5.65 13.95 7.45
CA GLU A 39 -4.52 13.38 8.18
C GLU A 39 -4.41 11.86 7.98
N ALA A 40 -5.52 11.13 8.09
CA ALA A 40 -5.51 9.69 7.84
C ALA A 40 -5.08 9.33 6.40
N LYS A 41 -5.41 10.16 5.41
CA LYS A 41 -4.94 10.00 4.02
C LYS A 41 -3.44 10.24 3.89
N GLU A 42 -2.92 11.31 4.47
CA GLU A 42 -1.50 11.65 4.45
C GLU A 42 -0.69 10.55 5.15
N ASN A 43 -1.08 10.16 6.36
CA ASN A 43 -0.45 9.09 7.11
C ASN A 43 -0.44 7.77 6.34
N LEU A 44 -1.57 7.39 5.72
CA LEU A 44 -1.66 6.14 4.97
C LEU A 44 -0.71 6.09 3.77
N LEU A 45 -0.55 7.20 3.04
CA LEU A 45 0.38 7.27 1.91
C LEU A 45 1.84 7.13 2.36
N ASP A 46 2.21 7.77 3.46
CA ASP A 46 3.54 7.67 4.03
C ASP A 46 3.83 6.24 4.52
N ALA A 47 2.88 5.61 5.21
CA ALA A 47 3.00 4.22 5.66
C ALA A 47 3.11 3.25 4.47
N LEU A 48 2.29 3.43 3.44
CA LEU A 48 2.35 2.63 2.23
C LEU A 48 3.71 2.75 1.54
N ARG A 49 4.22 3.98 1.40
CA ARG A 49 5.52 4.25 0.82
C ARG A 49 6.63 3.55 1.59
N LEU A 50 6.65 3.67 2.91
CA LEU A 50 7.65 3.05 3.77
C LEU A 50 7.64 1.52 3.63
N VAL A 51 6.47 0.89 3.68
CA VAL A 51 6.35 -0.57 3.53
C VAL A 51 6.86 -1.02 2.15
N LEU A 52 6.52 -0.30 1.08
CA LEU A 52 7.00 -0.63 -0.26
C LEU A 52 8.52 -0.45 -0.40
N GLU A 53 9.10 0.59 0.20
CA GLU A 53 10.54 0.83 0.21
C GLU A 53 11.28 -0.29 0.95
N VAL A 54 10.84 -0.64 2.16
CA VAL A 54 11.43 -1.74 2.95
C VAL A 54 11.32 -3.08 2.23
N ASN A 55 10.15 -3.41 1.66
CA ASN A 55 9.97 -4.66 0.94
C ASN A 55 10.87 -4.75 -0.30
N ARG A 56 11.09 -3.63 -1.02
CA ARG A 56 12.02 -3.58 -2.14
C ARG A 56 13.46 -3.79 -1.70
N GLU A 57 13.89 -3.13 -0.63
CA GLU A 57 15.24 -3.29 -0.08
C GLU A 57 15.48 -4.74 0.38
N MET A 58 14.51 -5.34 1.06
CA MET A 58 14.59 -6.74 1.49
C MET A 58 14.68 -7.70 0.30
N ALA A 59 13.82 -7.52 -0.71
CA ALA A 59 13.87 -8.33 -1.92
C ALA A 59 15.19 -8.18 -2.68
N GLU A 60 15.76 -6.97 -2.75
CA GLU A 60 17.06 -6.72 -3.37
C GLU A 60 18.20 -7.42 -2.62
N LYS A 61 18.17 -7.45 -1.29
CA LYS A 61 19.13 -8.20 -0.49
C LYS A 61 19.00 -9.70 -0.70
N GLU A 62 17.78 -10.22 -0.78
CA GLU A 62 17.50 -11.64 -0.96
C GLU A 62 17.97 -12.16 -2.32
N ILE A 63 17.74 -11.41 -3.40
CA ILE A 63 18.13 -11.80 -4.77
C ILE A 63 19.59 -11.49 -5.11
N SER A 64 20.32 -10.79 -4.24
CA SER A 64 21.72 -10.45 -4.47
C SER A 64 22.56 -11.70 -4.72
N GLY A 65 23.38 -11.68 -5.77
CA GLY A 65 24.23 -12.81 -6.17
C GLY A 65 23.52 -13.94 -6.95
N HIS A 66 22.23 -13.78 -7.26
CA HIS A 66 21.46 -14.73 -8.07
C HIS A 66 21.19 -14.18 -9.48
N ASP A 67 21.11 -15.06 -10.48
CA ASP A 67 20.64 -14.70 -11.82
C ASP A 67 19.11 -14.63 -11.82
N VAL A 68 18.55 -13.43 -11.98
CA VAL A 68 17.11 -13.17 -11.80
C VAL A 68 16.54 -12.32 -12.93
N LEU A 69 15.31 -12.63 -13.34
CA LEU A 69 14.50 -11.83 -14.28
C LEU A 69 13.43 -11.06 -13.51
N LYS A 70 13.30 -9.74 -13.75
CA LYS A 70 12.25 -8.90 -13.15
C LYS A 70 11.35 -8.36 -14.26
N GLU A 71 10.06 -8.56 -14.12
CA GLU A 71 9.05 -7.97 -15.00
C GLU A 71 7.96 -7.25 -14.19
N LYS A 72 7.29 -6.29 -14.83
CA LYS A 72 6.12 -5.62 -14.23
C LYS A 72 4.88 -6.40 -14.63
N ILE A 73 4.11 -6.82 -13.66
CA ILE A 73 2.81 -7.48 -13.87
C ILE A 73 1.66 -6.55 -13.47
N SER A 74 0.50 -6.79 -14.06
CA SER A 74 -0.77 -6.15 -13.69
C SER A 74 -1.86 -7.22 -13.80
N ILE A 75 -2.79 -7.23 -12.86
CA ILE A 75 -3.86 -8.24 -12.78
C ILE A 75 -5.20 -7.53 -12.65
N ASP A 76 -6.25 -8.13 -13.18
CA ASP A 76 -7.64 -7.69 -13.02
C ASP A 76 -8.34 -8.48 -11.88
N LEU A 77 -8.72 -7.77 -10.80
CA LEU A 77 -9.46 -8.18 -9.60
C LEU A 77 -10.98 -7.91 -9.65
#